data_AF-A0A9W7XGB7-F1
#
_entry.id   AF-A0A9W7XGB7-F1
#
_cell.length_a   1.000
_cell.length_b   1.000
_cell.length_c   1.000
_cell.angle_alpha   90.00
_cell.angle_beta   90.00
_cell.angle_gamma   90.00
#
_symmetry.space_group_name_H-M   'P 1'
#
loop_
_entity.id
_entity.type
_entity.pdbx_description
1 polymer ?
#
loop_
_entity_poly.entity_id
_entity_poly.type
_entity_poly.pdbx_seq_one_letter_code
_entity_poly.pdbx_strand_id
1 'polypeptide(L)'
;MNIAQPVNSKVTGVSFTFYDPSEVRRMSVKQVVNPVLLDSLGNPTKGGLYDPAMGPFTKNHLCGTCSLSYFNCPGHFGHIELPTPVVNPMMFDALYRFLQGCCPYCHKFTFNRVTAARFIAKFRLLEYGLVKEANDLDDLLPKTQSTITDPETGEVIMAIDDNHGIDSDEDMGDEAKEVVERVGQDIDGGKKAGTESSDQYIDRINRFVEKKLSTVERSTYKVTMVNDARRQLIKSLISRSRNQSCQNCRGPVPKLRRDGYLKIFREPLTRKQQAVQQSKGLSYADVLHLDMAQFVKQSKEKQQQQQKQKQKQQDELSSDDSDSESSEDEDMEES
;
A
#
# COMPACT_ATOMS: atom_id res chain seq x y z
N MET A 1 -20.77 15.86 -35.58
CA MET A 1 -21.74 14.97 -34.91
C MET A 1 -22.77 14.56 -35.94
N ASN A 2 -22.82 13.28 -36.31
CA ASN A 2 -23.67 12.79 -37.39
C ASN A 2 -25.00 12.28 -36.80
N ILE A 3 -26.11 12.97 -37.09
CA ILE A 3 -27.43 12.60 -36.58
C ILE A 3 -27.92 11.23 -37.11
N ALA A 4 -27.36 10.74 -38.23
CA ALA A 4 -27.67 9.43 -38.78
C ALA A 4 -26.97 8.28 -38.06
N GLN A 5 -26.03 8.56 -37.15
CA GLN A 5 -25.30 7.56 -36.38
C GLN A 5 -25.46 7.83 -34.87
N PRO A 6 -26.58 7.42 -34.26
CA PRO A 6 -26.78 7.58 -32.82
C PRO A 6 -25.85 6.64 -32.04
N VAL A 7 -25.25 7.15 -30.96
CA VAL A 7 -24.44 6.36 -30.02
C VAL A 7 -25.28 6.11 -28.77
N ASN A 8 -25.63 4.86 -28.50
CA ASN A 8 -26.48 4.48 -27.36
C ASN A 8 -25.73 4.43 -26.03
N SER A 9 -24.41 4.23 -26.07
CA SER A 9 -23.56 4.17 -24.88
C SER A 9 -23.17 5.56 -24.43
N LYS A 10 -23.36 5.85 -23.13
CA LYS A 10 -22.94 7.10 -22.50
C LYS A 10 -22.04 6.82 -21.30
N VAL A 11 -20.96 7.59 -21.19
CA VAL A 11 -20.09 7.57 -20.00
C VAL A 11 -20.84 8.18 -18.82
N THR A 12 -21.07 7.40 -17.77
CA THR A 12 -21.80 7.82 -16.55
C THR A 12 -20.89 8.33 -15.45
N GLY A 13 -19.65 7.86 -15.40
CA GLY A 13 -18.66 8.24 -14.40
C GLY A 13 -17.25 7.79 -14.77
N VAL A 14 -16.27 8.34 -14.07
CA VAL A 14 -14.85 8.01 -14.23
C VAL A 14 -14.26 7.70 -12.85
N SER A 15 -13.52 6.61 -12.75
CA SER A 15 -12.76 6.23 -11.56
C SER A 15 -11.26 6.47 -11.79
N PHE A 16 -10.58 7.00 -10.79
CA PHE A 16 -9.14 7.21 -10.82
C PHE A 16 -8.45 6.14 -10.00
N THR A 17 -7.47 5.48 -10.59
CA THR A 17 -6.60 4.50 -9.93
C THR A 17 -5.19 4.60 -10.52
N PHE A 18 -4.22 4.00 -9.84
CA PHE A 18 -2.89 3.77 -10.42
C PHE A 18 -2.90 2.48 -11.22
N TYR A 19 -2.10 2.43 -12.29
CA TYR A 19 -1.87 1.20 -13.02
C TYR A 19 -0.94 0.28 -12.24
N ASP A 20 -1.31 -0.99 -12.15
CA ASP A 20 -0.42 -2.03 -11.66
C ASP A 20 0.62 -2.39 -12.76
N PRO A 21 1.86 -2.79 -12.42
CA PRO A 21 2.85 -3.21 -13.42
C PRO A 21 2.34 -4.34 -14.33
N SER A 22 1.47 -5.22 -13.83
CA SER A 22 0.85 -6.27 -14.65
C SER A 22 -0.15 -5.70 -15.66
N GLU A 23 -0.90 -4.67 -15.30
CA GLU A 23 -1.85 -3.99 -16.20
C GLU A 23 -1.13 -3.27 -17.33
N VAL A 24 -0.06 -2.55 -17.01
CA VAL A 24 0.77 -1.86 -18.01
C VAL A 24 1.31 -2.84 -19.03
N ARG A 25 1.84 -3.99 -18.58
CA ARG A 25 2.35 -5.03 -19.50
C ARG A 25 1.26 -5.67 -20.35
N ARG A 26 0.04 -5.83 -19.83
CA ARG A 26 -1.10 -6.36 -20.60
C ARG A 26 -1.61 -5.38 -21.66
N MET A 27 -1.64 -4.09 -21.34
CA MET A 27 -2.07 -3.04 -22.29
C MET A 27 -1.00 -2.72 -23.32
N SER A 28 0.27 -3.01 -23.01
CA SER A 28 1.38 -2.68 -23.86
C SER A 28 1.59 -3.70 -24.98
N VAL A 29 1.80 -3.21 -26.20
CA VAL A 29 2.10 -4.04 -27.37
C VAL A 29 3.59 -4.28 -27.55
N LYS A 30 4.44 -3.43 -26.96
CA LYS A 30 5.89 -3.46 -27.16
C LYS A 30 6.65 -2.90 -25.97
N GLN A 31 7.71 -3.59 -25.57
CA GLN A 31 8.71 -3.05 -24.66
C GLN A 31 9.72 -2.20 -25.45
N VAL A 32 9.90 -0.94 -25.03
CA VAL A 32 10.90 -0.03 -25.58
C VAL A 32 12.22 -0.24 -24.83
N VAL A 33 13.26 -0.61 -25.57
CA VAL A 33 14.59 -0.96 -25.04
C VAL A 33 15.69 -0.15 -25.73
N ASN A 34 15.50 0.18 -27.00
CA ASN A 34 16.49 0.91 -27.79
C ASN A 34 16.32 2.43 -27.61
N PRO A 35 17.34 3.17 -27.15
CA PRO A 35 17.26 4.63 -27.06
C PRO A 35 17.39 5.32 -28.43
N VAL A 36 17.92 4.64 -29.44
CA VAL A 36 18.11 5.22 -30.78
C VAL A 36 16.77 5.30 -31.50
N LEU A 37 16.38 6.49 -31.94
CA LEU A 37 15.06 6.73 -32.53
C LEU A 37 14.96 6.25 -33.98
N LEU A 38 15.90 6.70 -34.83
CA LEU A 38 15.94 6.43 -36.26
C LEU A 38 17.30 5.83 -36.65
N ASP A 39 17.31 4.99 -37.68
CA ASP A 39 18.54 4.51 -38.31
C ASP A 39 19.17 5.60 -39.21
N SER A 40 20.34 5.31 -39.79
CA SER A 40 21.04 6.23 -40.69
C SER A 40 20.27 6.56 -41.98
N LEU A 41 19.24 5.79 -42.31
CA LEU A 41 18.38 5.96 -43.49
C LEU A 41 17.08 6.71 -43.14
N GLY A 42 16.89 7.10 -41.87
CA GLY A 42 15.71 7.79 -41.38
C GLY A 42 14.52 6.88 -41.06
N ASN A 43 14.70 5.56 -41.04
CA ASN A 43 13.64 4.62 -40.65
C ASN A 43 13.59 4.42 -39.13
N PRO A 44 12.41 4.16 -38.55
CA PRO A 44 12.29 3.82 -37.15
C PRO A 44 13.06 2.54 -36.78
N THR A 45 13.82 2.61 -35.69
CA THR A 45 14.53 1.44 -35.17
C THR A 45 13.56 0.47 -34.47
N LYS A 46 13.85 -0.84 -34.55
CA LYS A 46 13.11 -1.84 -33.79
C LYS A 46 13.39 -1.70 -32.30
N GLY A 47 12.34 -1.75 -31.48
CA GLY A 47 12.40 -1.57 -30.02
C GLY A 47 12.71 -0.13 -29.59
N GLY A 48 12.71 0.82 -30.53
CA GLY A 48 12.85 2.25 -30.26
C GLY A 48 11.51 2.92 -29.96
N LEU A 49 11.54 4.24 -29.73
CA LEU A 49 10.33 5.01 -29.41
C LEU A 49 9.35 5.11 -30.60
N TYR A 50 9.84 5.02 -31.83
CA TYR A 50 9.02 5.04 -33.04
C TYR A 50 8.73 3.64 -33.61
N ASP A 51 8.83 2.58 -32.78
CA ASP A 51 8.59 1.21 -33.24
C ASP A 51 7.22 1.08 -33.94
N PRO A 52 7.15 0.52 -35.16
CA PRO A 52 5.91 0.40 -35.94
C PRO A 52 4.77 -0.32 -35.21
N ALA A 53 5.07 -1.16 -34.21
CA ALA A 53 4.05 -1.82 -33.39
C ALA A 53 3.19 -0.82 -32.59
N MET A 54 3.76 0.32 -32.18
CA MET A 54 3.02 1.36 -31.43
C MET A 54 2.21 2.29 -32.34
N GLY A 55 2.46 2.26 -33.65
CA GLY A 55 1.76 3.05 -34.65
C GLY A 55 2.63 3.33 -35.87
N PRO A 56 2.03 3.73 -36.99
CA PRO A 56 2.77 4.12 -38.18
C PRO A 56 3.44 5.49 -37.99
N PHE A 57 4.74 5.57 -38.28
CA PHE A 57 5.51 6.82 -38.18
C PHE A 57 5.16 7.83 -39.28
N THR A 58 4.94 7.34 -40.50
CA THR A 58 4.70 8.14 -41.70
C THR A 58 3.48 7.61 -42.48
N LYS A 59 2.88 8.45 -43.33
CA LYS A 59 1.64 8.14 -44.08
C LYS A 59 1.69 6.85 -44.90
N ASN A 60 2.89 6.47 -45.38
CA ASN A 60 3.10 5.31 -46.23
C ASN A 60 3.35 4.02 -45.44
N HIS A 61 3.49 4.10 -44.12
CA HIS A 61 3.69 2.92 -43.27
C HIS A 61 2.36 2.47 -42.66
N LEU A 62 2.27 1.17 -42.44
CA LEU A 62 1.17 0.53 -41.74
C LEU A 62 1.58 0.25 -40.29
N CYS A 63 0.60 0.22 -39.40
CA CYS A 63 0.84 -0.19 -38.01
C CYS A 63 1.22 -1.67 -37.95
N GLY A 64 2.25 -2.01 -37.16
CA GLY A 64 2.65 -3.40 -36.91
C GLY A 64 1.64 -4.19 -36.06
N THR A 65 0.72 -3.52 -35.36
CA THR A 65 -0.25 -4.18 -34.47
C THR A 65 -1.65 -4.27 -35.10
N CYS A 66 -2.25 -3.13 -35.49
CA CYS A 66 -3.59 -3.12 -36.07
C CYS A 66 -3.61 -3.16 -37.61
N SER A 67 -2.46 -3.07 -38.27
CA SER A 67 -2.32 -3.02 -39.74
C SER A 67 -3.11 -1.91 -40.43
N LEU A 68 -3.62 -0.94 -39.67
CA LEU A 68 -4.29 0.24 -40.20
C LEU A 68 -3.27 1.28 -40.69
N SER A 69 -3.72 2.14 -41.60
CA SER A 69 -2.96 3.28 -42.11
C SER A 69 -2.82 4.40 -41.06
N TYR A 70 -1.96 5.37 -41.37
CA TYR A 70 -1.69 6.52 -40.49
C TYR A 70 -2.93 7.28 -40.01
N PHE A 71 -3.95 7.43 -40.85
CA PHE A 71 -5.15 8.20 -40.50
C PHE A 71 -6.16 7.41 -39.65
N ASN A 72 -6.11 6.08 -39.72
CA ASN A 72 -7.12 5.22 -39.10
C ASN A 72 -6.61 4.52 -37.83
N CYS A 73 -5.28 4.47 -37.64
CA CYS A 73 -4.68 3.87 -36.46
C CYS A 73 -4.93 4.74 -35.21
N PRO A 74 -5.50 4.17 -34.13
CA PRO A 74 -5.69 4.90 -32.87
C PRO A 74 -4.39 5.09 -32.07
N GLY A 75 -3.33 4.38 -32.44
CA GLY A 75 -2.09 4.26 -31.66
C GLY A 75 -2.19 3.19 -30.58
N HIS A 76 -1.03 2.64 -30.20
CA HIS A 76 -0.95 1.57 -29.20
C HIS A 76 0.12 1.89 -28.16
N PHE A 77 -0.11 1.48 -26.91
CA PHE A 77 0.80 1.77 -25.80
C PHE A 77 2.05 0.89 -25.83
N GLY A 78 3.20 1.51 -25.62
CA GLY A 78 4.44 0.84 -25.24
C GLY A 78 4.67 0.91 -23.73
N HIS A 79 5.65 0.15 -23.24
CA HIS A 79 6.16 0.32 -21.88
C HIS A 79 7.68 0.28 -21.85
N ILE A 80 8.26 0.93 -20.85
CA ILE A 80 9.68 0.84 -20.51
C ILE A 80 9.75 0.10 -19.18
N GLU A 81 10.46 -1.02 -19.18
CA GLU A 81 10.68 -1.79 -17.95
C GLU A 81 11.83 -1.14 -17.17
N LEU A 82 11.52 -0.58 -16.00
CA LEU A 82 12.54 -0.01 -15.12
C LEU A 82 13.22 -1.14 -14.34
N PRO A 83 14.57 -1.18 -14.28
CA PRO A 83 15.28 -2.25 -13.59
C PRO A 83 15.12 -2.20 -12.06
N THR A 84 14.76 -1.03 -11.52
CA THR A 84 14.57 -0.80 -10.09
C THR A 84 13.27 -0.03 -9.85
N PRO A 85 12.57 -0.26 -8.73
CA PRO A 85 11.38 0.51 -8.39
C PRO A 85 11.74 1.99 -8.20
N VAL A 86 11.06 2.86 -8.94
CA VAL A 86 11.21 4.31 -8.85
C VAL A 86 9.94 4.90 -8.27
N VAL A 87 10.09 5.81 -7.30
CA VAL A 87 8.96 6.51 -6.70
C VAL A 87 8.37 7.49 -7.70
N ASN A 88 7.04 7.45 -7.87
CA ASN A 88 6.34 8.46 -8.66
C ASN A 88 6.46 9.84 -7.96
N PRO A 89 7.06 10.86 -8.62
CA PRO A 89 7.25 12.18 -8.03
C PRO A 89 5.95 12.83 -7.55
N MET A 90 4.82 12.58 -8.21
CA MET A 90 3.51 13.16 -7.82
C MET A 90 2.98 12.58 -6.50
N MET A 91 3.40 11.36 -6.14
CA MET A 91 2.97 10.69 -4.90
C MET A 91 4.04 10.76 -3.80
N PHE A 92 5.21 11.32 -4.11
CA PHE A 92 6.35 11.38 -3.20
C PHE A 92 5.99 12.07 -1.86
N ASP A 93 5.21 13.15 -1.90
CA ASP A 93 4.76 13.84 -0.70
C ASP A 93 3.91 12.97 0.22
N ALA A 94 2.98 12.19 -0.35
CA ALA A 94 2.15 11.29 0.43
C ALA A 94 2.98 10.14 0.99
N LEU A 95 3.83 9.52 0.15
CA LEU A 95 4.75 8.47 0.56
C LEU A 95 5.62 8.93 1.74
N TYR A 96 6.22 10.12 1.63
CA TYR A 96 7.07 10.68 2.67
C TYR A 96 6.32 10.87 3.99
N ARG A 97 5.06 11.35 3.94
CA ARG A 97 4.20 11.49 5.13
C ARG A 97 3.91 10.14 5.79
N PHE A 98 3.64 9.10 5.01
CA PHE A 98 3.42 7.75 5.53
C PHE A 98 4.70 7.15 6.10
N LEU A 99 5.83 7.35 5.42
CA LEU A 99 7.13 6.83 5.86
C LEU A 99 7.56 7.43 7.21
N GLN A 100 7.31 8.73 7.43
CA GLN A 100 7.49 9.37 8.74
C GLN A 100 6.51 8.86 9.81
N GLY A 101 5.35 8.34 9.38
CA GLY A 101 4.29 7.85 10.26
C GLY A 101 4.46 6.41 10.74
N CYS A 102 5.35 5.65 10.10
CA CYS A 102 5.53 4.22 10.33
C CYS A 102 6.80 3.93 11.14
N CYS A 103 6.70 2.98 12.05
CA CYS A 103 7.85 2.49 12.80
C CYS A 103 8.68 1.52 11.94
N PRO A 104 10.00 1.73 11.81
CA PRO A 104 10.86 0.88 10.97
C PRO A 104 11.09 -0.53 11.53
N TYR A 105 10.75 -0.79 12.80
CA TYR A 105 10.96 -2.09 13.44
C TYR A 105 9.70 -2.96 13.43
N CYS A 106 8.56 -2.41 13.86
CA CYS A 106 7.32 -3.18 13.96
C CYS A 106 6.40 -3.06 12.73
N HIS A 107 6.76 -2.19 11.78
CA HIS A 107 6.03 -1.91 10.54
C HIS A 107 4.56 -1.49 10.75
N LYS A 108 4.25 -0.94 11.93
CA LYS A 108 2.95 -0.33 12.26
C LYS A 108 3.11 1.18 12.33
N PHE A 109 2.00 1.91 12.30
CA PHE A 109 2.01 3.33 12.65
C PHE A 109 2.58 3.56 14.06
N THR A 110 3.12 4.75 14.30
CA THR A 110 3.74 5.06 15.59
C THR A 110 2.73 5.17 16.74
N PHE A 111 1.45 5.38 16.48
CA PHE A 111 0.40 5.42 17.50
C PHE A 111 -0.12 4.01 17.87
N ASN A 112 -0.77 3.91 19.03
CA ASN A 112 -1.30 2.67 19.59
C ASN A 112 -2.41 2.04 18.71
N ARG A 113 -2.54 0.71 18.77
CA ARG A 113 -3.57 -0.09 18.06
C ARG A 113 -5.00 0.39 18.36
N VAL A 114 -5.27 0.82 19.60
CA VAL A 114 -6.58 1.38 19.97
C VAL A 114 -6.90 2.66 19.18
N THR A 115 -5.91 3.55 19.06
CA THR A 115 -6.03 4.78 18.25
C THR A 115 -6.22 4.44 16.78
N ALA A 116 -5.53 3.40 16.27
CA ALA A 116 -5.73 2.89 14.92
C ALA A 116 -7.18 2.43 14.67
N ALA A 117 -7.73 1.63 15.60
CA ALA A 117 -9.09 1.14 15.51
C ALA A 117 -10.12 2.28 15.48
N ARG A 118 -9.92 3.33 16.27
CA ARG A 118 -10.76 4.55 16.23
C ARG A 118 -10.74 5.23 14.88
N PHE A 119 -9.56 5.45 14.30
CA PHE A 119 -9.46 6.05 12.97
C PHE A 119 -10.15 5.18 11.91
N ILE A 120 -9.94 3.85 11.95
CA ILE A 120 -10.60 2.91 11.04
C ILE A 120 -12.13 2.99 11.17
N ALA A 121 -12.65 3.01 12.39
CA ALA A 121 -14.07 3.15 12.65
C ALA A 121 -14.65 4.46 12.10
N LYS A 122 -13.98 5.59 12.37
CA LYS A 122 -14.38 6.90 11.84
C LYS A 122 -14.37 6.92 10.30
N PHE A 123 -13.35 6.36 9.65
CA PHE A 123 -13.32 6.26 8.18
C PHE A 123 -14.48 5.40 7.64
N ARG A 124 -14.75 4.25 8.26
CA ARG A 124 -15.87 3.38 7.87
C ARG A 124 -17.22 4.09 7.99
N LEU A 125 -17.46 4.83 9.07
CA LEU A 125 -18.70 5.61 9.25
C LEU A 125 -18.85 6.71 8.19
N LEU A 126 -17.75 7.42 7.88
CA LEU A 126 -17.75 8.46 6.86
C LEU A 126 -17.97 7.92 5.43
N GLU A 127 -17.57 6.68 5.13
CA GLU A 127 -17.85 6.04 3.84
C GLU A 127 -19.35 5.85 3.57
N TYR A 128 -20.16 5.74 4.62
CA TYR A 128 -21.62 5.62 4.56
C TYR A 128 -22.34 6.95 4.81
N GLY A 129 -21.59 8.04 5.01
CA GLY A 129 -22.13 9.39 5.22
C GLY A 129 -22.56 9.72 6.65
N LEU A 130 -22.20 8.89 7.63
CA LEU A 130 -22.55 9.07 9.04
C LEU A 130 -21.57 10.03 9.75
N VAL A 131 -21.73 11.34 9.49
CA VAL A 131 -20.82 12.37 10.01
C VAL A 131 -20.96 12.58 11.52
N LYS A 132 -22.18 12.55 12.05
CA LYS A 132 -22.44 12.77 13.49
C LYS A 132 -21.82 11.66 14.32
N GLU A 133 -22.12 10.42 13.97
CA GLU A 133 -21.59 9.23 14.64
C GLU A 133 -20.06 9.15 14.56
N ALA A 134 -19.45 9.63 13.47
CA ALA A 134 -18.00 9.66 13.33
C ALA A 134 -17.33 10.72 14.22
N ASN A 135 -17.95 11.89 14.39
CA ASN A 135 -17.45 12.95 15.27
C ASN A 135 -17.62 12.57 16.73
N ASP A 136 -18.81 12.08 17.09
CA ASP A 136 -19.21 11.77 18.47
C ASP A 136 -18.65 10.41 18.94
N LEU A 137 -17.89 9.68 18.10
CA LEU A 137 -17.38 8.35 18.43
C LEU A 137 -16.51 8.33 19.69
N ASP A 138 -15.75 9.41 19.94
CA ASP A 138 -14.91 9.52 21.13
C ASP A 138 -15.75 9.72 22.40
N ASP A 139 -16.88 10.42 22.30
CA ASP A 139 -17.83 10.68 23.40
C ASP A 139 -18.73 9.47 23.67
N LEU A 140 -19.15 8.76 22.61
CA LEU A 140 -20.03 7.59 22.69
C LEU A 140 -19.32 6.36 23.25
N LEU A 141 -18.01 6.27 23.07
CA LEU A 141 -17.18 5.14 23.50
C LEU A 141 -15.95 5.66 24.25
N PRO A 142 -16.13 6.25 25.44
CA PRO A 142 -15.01 6.73 26.25
C PRO A 142 -14.09 5.55 26.58
N LYS A 143 -12.78 5.82 26.62
CA LYS A 143 -11.84 4.89 27.24
C LYS A 143 -12.12 4.89 28.74
N THR A 144 -12.23 3.73 29.37
CA THR A 144 -12.13 3.67 30.84
C THR A 144 -10.75 4.23 31.22
N GLN A 145 -10.69 5.43 31.78
CA GLN A 145 -9.43 6.01 32.25
C GLN A 145 -8.86 5.11 33.35
N SER A 146 -7.57 4.82 33.28
CA SER A 146 -6.83 4.35 34.45
C SER A 146 -6.67 5.54 35.39
N THR A 147 -7.59 5.65 36.35
CA THR A 147 -7.45 6.61 37.45
C THR A 147 -6.47 6.03 38.47
N ILE A 148 -5.42 6.79 38.78
CA ILE A 148 -4.62 6.52 39.98
C ILE A 148 -5.39 7.19 41.13
N THR A 149 -5.92 6.36 42.03
CA THR A 149 -6.62 6.79 43.24
C THR A 149 -5.67 6.66 44.43
N ASP A 150 -5.69 7.64 45.33
CA ASP A 150 -4.94 7.55 46.59
C ASP A 150 -5.50 6.43 47.45
N PRO A 151 -4.68 5.49 47.97
CA PRO A 151 -5.17 4.35 48.73
C PRO A 151 -5.86 4.72 50.05
N GLU A 152 -5.59 5.91 50.60
CA GLU A 152 -6.11 6.34 51.91
C GLU A 152 -7.30 7.31 51.81
N THR A 153 -7.36 8.18 50.79
CA THR A 153 -8.40 9.22 50.65
C THR A 153 -9.41 8.91 49.54
N GLY A 154 -9.10 8.00 48.62
CA GLY A 154 -9.93 7.71 47.45
C GLY A 154 -10.00 8.85 46.43
N GLU A 155 -9.23 9.92 46.60
CA GLU A 155 -9.17 11.04 45.67
C GLU A 155 -8.41 10.65 44.39
N VAL A 156 -8.87 11.18 43.26
CA VAL A 156 -8.25 10.94 41.95
C VAL A 156 -7.01 11.82 41.84
N ILE A 157 -5.83 11.22 41.94
CA ILE A 157 -4.54 11.94 41.93
C ILE A 157 -4.19 12.40 40.50
N MET A 158 -4.37 11.53 39.52
CA MET A 158 -4.05 11.83 38.12
C MET A 158 -4.88 10.98 37.16
N ALA A 159 -5.42 11.65 36.13
CA ALA A 159 -5.90 11.01 34.93
C ALA A 159 -4.74 10.92 33.93
N ILE A 160 -4.26 9.71 33.64
CA ILE A 160 -3.28 9.50 32.57
C ILE A 160 -4.03 9.52 31.24
N ASP A 161 -4.07 10.68 30.61
CA ASP A 161 -4.52 10.77 29.23
C ASP A 161 -3.39 10.31 28.29
N ASP A 162 -3.60 9.18 27.61
CA ASP A 162 -2.78 8.73 26.45
C ASP A 162 -2.70 9.78 25.29
N ASN A 163 -3.32 10.94 25.48
CA ASN A 163 -3.48 12.00 24.51
C ASN A 163 -2.35 13.04 24.56
N HIS A 164 -1.52 13.07 25.60
CA HIS A 164 -0.28 13.85 25.58
C HIS A 164 0.89 12.95 25.15
N GLY A 165 1.44 13.27 23.98
CA GLY A 165 2.83 12.87 23.71
C GLY A 165 3.70 13.52 24.79
N ILE A 166 4.63 12.75 25.33
CA ILE A 166 5.69 13.27 26.21
C ILE A 166 6.58 14.16 25.32
N ASP A 167 6.17 15.40 25.12
CA ASP A 167 6.94 16.47 24.49
C ASP A 167 6.82 17.70 25.40
N SER A 168 7.58 17.69 26.50
CA SER A 168 8.07 18.89 27.20
C SER A 168 8.92 18.47 28.41
N ASP A 169 10.23 18.41 28.22
CA ASP A 169 11.24 18.23 29.30
C ASP A 169 11.41 19.52 30.15
N GLU A 170 10.46 20.47 30.15
CA GLU A 170 10.71 21.82 30.69
C GLU A 170 9.84 22.26 31.88
N ASP A 171 8.95 21.44 32.45
CA ASP A 171 8.25 21.86 33.69
C ASP A 171 7.72 20.68 34.52
N MET A 172 8.62 19.89 35.11
CA MET A 172 8.26 18.86 36.09
C MET A 172 8.98 19.13 37.41
N GLY A 173 8.22 19.57 38.41
CA GLY A 173 8.68 19.73 39.79
C GLY A 173 9.14 18.40 40.40
N ASP A 174 10.08 18.48 41.34
CA ASP A 174 10.83 17.31 41.83
C ASP A 174 9.96 16.26 42.56
N GLU A 175 8.77 16.63 43.05
CA GLU A 175 7.79 15.68 43.64
C GLU A 175 7.17 14.74 42.59
N ALA A 176 6.99 15.18 41.34
CA ALA A 176 6.42 14.35 40.27
C ALA A 176 7.42 13.32 39.74
N LYS A 177 8.73 13.60 39.83
CA LYS A 177 9.78 12.65 39.42
C LYS A 177 9.85 11.44 40.36
N GLU A 178 9.69 11.66 41.66
CA GLU A 178 9.76 10.59 42.67
C GLU A 178 8.60 9.59 42.55
N VAL A 179 7.40 10.06 42.19
CA VAL A 179 6.24 9.19 41.97
C VAL A 179 6.37 8.38 40.67
N VAL A 180 6.91 8.98 39.60
CA VAL A 180 7.13 8.28 38.32
C VAL A 180 8.22 7.21 38.45
N GLU A 181 9.25 7.43 39.26
CA GLU A 181 10.33 6.46 39.49
C GLU A 181 9.87 5.25 40.33
N ARG A 182 8.93 5.44 41.27
CA ARG A 182 8.35 4.36 42.09
C ARG A 182 7.29 3.55 41.36
N VAL A 183 6.56 4.14 40.41
CA VAL A 183 5.50 3.45 39.62
C VAL A 183 6.06 2.70 38.40
N GLY A 184 7.30 2.99 38.00
CA GLY A 184 7.95 2.39 36.82
C GLY A 184 8.30 0.90 36.92
N GLN A 185 8.15 0.25 38.09
CA GLN A 185 8.56 -1.15 38.29
C GLN A 185 7.41 -2.17 38.37
N ASP A 186 6.15 -1.76 38.50
CA ASP A 186 5.03 -2.70 38.74
C ASP A 186 3.90 -2.58 37.70
N ILE A 187 4.23 -2.66 36.40
CA ILE A 187 3.23 -2.85 35.34
C ILE A 187 3.43 -4.20 34.65
N ASP A 188 3.45 -5.27 35.45
CA ASP A 188 3.08 -6.61 34.99
C ASP A 188 2.65 -7.44 36.21
N GLY A 189 1.34 -7.60 36.40
CA GLY A 189 0.80 -8.58 37.36
C GLY A 189 -0.17 -8.05 38.41
N GLY A 190 -1.21 -7.31 38.01
CA GLY A 190 -2.31 -6.98 38.92
C GLY A 190 -3.61 -6.76 38.18
N LYS A 191 -4.47 -7.78 38.10
CA LYS A 191 -5.85 -7.63 37.59
C LYS A 191 -6.64 -6.71 38.53
N LYS A 192 -6.75 -5.42 38.20
CA LYS A 192 -7.77 -4.54 38.79
C LYS A 192 -9.12 -4.85 38.12
N ALA A 193 -10.12 -5.21 38.92
CA ALA A 193 -11.48 -5.43 38.48
C ALA A 193 -12.08 -4.10 38.00
N GLY A 194 -12.31 -3.97 36.69
CA GLY A 194 -13.03 -2.83 36.10
C GLY A 194 -12.39 -2.18 34.87
N THR A 195 -11.14 -2.51 34.53
CA THR A 195 -10.51 -2.02 33.29
C THR A 195 -10.79 -2.97 32.14
N GLU A 196 -11.51 -2.49 31.12
CA GLU A 196 -11.71 -3.26 29.89
C GLU A 196 -10.36 -3.46 29.20
N SER A 197 -10.11 -4.66 28.67
CA SER A 197 -8.90 -4.93 27.90
C SER A 197 -8.90 -4.12 26.60
N SER A 198 -7.72 -3.75 26.10
CA SER A 198 -7.57 -3.04 24.81
C SER A 198 -8.29 -3.77 23.66
N ASP A 199 -8.29 -5.11 23.67
CA ASP A 199 -8.97 -5.91 22.66
C ASP A 199 -10.49 -5.85 22.80
N GLN A 200 -11.02 -5.88 24.04
CA GLN A 200 -12.45 -5.76 24.32
C GLN A 200 -13.00 -4.40 23.88
N TYR A 201 -12.21 -3.34 24.05
CA TYR A 201 -12.56 -1.99 23.58
C TYR A 201 -12.61 -1.93 22.05
N ILE A 202 -11.65 -2.54 21.35
CA ILE A 202 -11.64 -2.61 19.88
C ILE A 202 -12.87 -3.38 19.38
N ASP A 203 -13.23 -4.49 20.02
CA ASP A 203 -14.42 -5.27 19.68
C ASP A 203 -15.72 -4.50 19.93
N ARG A 204 -15.76 -3.64 20.95
CA ARG A 204 -16.91 -2.76 21.20
C ARG A 204 -17.07 -1.72 20.08
N ILE A 205 -15.97 -1.12 19.63
CA ILE A 205 -15.97 -0.20 18.49
C ILE A 205 -16.45 -0.91 17.22
N ASN A 206 -15.90 -2.09 16.93
CA ASN A 206 -16.26 -2.84 15.72
C ASN A 206 -17.75 -3.19 15.72
N ARG A 207 -18.27 -3.70 16.84
CA ARG A 207 -19.70 -4.00 16.99
C ARG A 207 -20.59 -2.77 16.84
N PHE A 208 -20.18 -1.61 17.36
CA PHE A 208 -20.92 -0.36 17.18
C PHE A 208 -20.99 0.04 15.70
N VAL A 209 -19.86 -0.01 15.00
CA VAL A 209 -19.79 0.31 13.57
C VAL A 209 -20.67 -0.66 12.77
N GLU A 210 -20.55 -1.96 12.98
CA GLU A 210 -21.36 -2.97 12.29
C GLU A 210 -22.87 -2.77 12.48
N LYS A 211 -23.32 -2.47 13.70
CA LYS A 211 -24.73 -2.18 14.00
C LYS A 211 -25.25 -0.95 13.25
N LYS A 212 -24.41 0.08 13.10
CA LYS A 212 -24.78 1.30 12.36
C LYS A 212 -24.79 1.06 10.85
N LEU A 213 -23.81 0.31 10.35
CA LEU A 213 -23.72 -0.05 8.95
C LEU A 213 -24.88 -0.93 8.48
N SER A 214 -25.39 -1.84 9.31
CA SER A 214 -26.56 -2.65 8.94
C SER A 214 -27.86 -1.86 8.76
N THR A 215 -27.90 -0.60 9.21
CA THR A 215 -29.10 0.24 9.17
C THR A 215 -29.14 1.14 7.92
N VAL A 216 -28.00 1.30 7.23
CA VAL A 216 -27.82 2.35 6.23
C VAL A 216 -27.25 1.77 4.95
N GLU A 217 -27.92 2.02 3.83
CA GLU A 217 -27.38 1.71 2.52
C GLU A 217 -26.23 2.65 2.17
N ARG A 218 -25.26 2.14 1.39
CA ARG A 218 -24.09 2.92 0.99
C ARG A 218 -24.52 4.13 0.15
N SER A 219 -24.63 5.28 0.82
CA SER A 219 -25.02 6.54 0.20
C SER A 219 -23.93 7.07 -0.74
N THR A 220 -24.34 7.86 -1.72
CA THR A 220 -23.47 8.56 -2.66
C THR A 220 -22.48 9.44 -1.88
N TYR A 221 -21.25 8.95 -1.72
CA TYR A 221 -20.11 9.52 -0.99
C TYR A 221 -19.70 10.97 -1.36
N LYS A 222 -20.44 11.64 -2.24
CA LYS A 222 -20.12 12.94 -2.84
C LYS A 222 -20.83 14.11 -2.15
N VAL A 223 -21.17 13.98 -0.87
CA VAL A 223 -21.63 15.13 -0.07
C VAL A 223 -20.41 15.94 0.37
N THR A 224 -20.44 17.26 0.17
CA THR A 224 -19.33 18.18 0.50
C THR A 224 -18.89 18.06 1.97
N MET A 225 -19.84 17.96 2.89
CA MET A 225 -19.61 17.81 4.33
C MET A 225 -18.84 16.54 4.68
N VAL A 226 -19.18 15.40 4.05
CA VAL A 226 -18.49 14.12 4.27
C VAL A 226 -17.04 14.21 3.80
N ASN A 227 -16.81 14.85 2.65
CA ASN A 227 -15.47 15.05 2.13
C ASN A 227 -14.62 15.96 3.01
N ASP A 228 -15.20 17.01 3.59
CA ASP A 228 -14.49 17.88 4.51
C ASP A 228 -14.14 17.15 5.82
N ALA A 229 -15.10 16.47 6.45
CA ALA A 229 -14.86 15.64 7.63
C ALA A 229 -13.77 14.58 7.38
N ARG A 230 -13.78 13.93 6.21
CA ARG A 230 -12.74 12.97 5.82
C ARG A 230 -11.37 13.63 5.68
N ARG A 231 -11.28 14.82 5.08
CA ARG A 231 -10.02 15.56 4.95
C ARG A 231 -9.46 15.96 6.32
N GLN A 232 -10.32 16.40 7.24
CA GLN A 232 -9.93 16.73 8.61
C GLN A 232 -9.41 15.49 9.35
N LEU A 233 -10.09 14.35 9.20
CA LEU A 233 -9.67 13.09 9.79
C LEU A 233 -8.31 12.61 9.25
N ILE A 234 -8.06 12.73 7.95
CA ILE A 234 -6.76 12.43 7.33
C ILE A 234 -5.66 13.34 7.90
N LYS A 235 -5.93 14.65 8.04
CA LYS A 235 -4.97 15.59 8.64
C LYS A 235 -4.63 15.19 10.08
N SER A 236 -5.63 14.85 10.88
CA SER A 236 -5.45 14.39 12.27
C SER A 236 -4.62 13.09 12.34
N LEU A 237 -4.94 12.09 11.49
CA LEU A 237 -4.19 10.84 11.38
C LEU A 237 -2.71 11.08 11.07
N ILE A 238 -2.43 11.86 10.02
CA ILE A 238 -1.05 12.14 9.60
C ILE A 238 -0.29 12.90 10.69
N SER A 239 -0.92 13.89 11.33
CA SER A 239 -0.31 14.63 12.44
C SER A 239 0.08 13.70 13.60
N ARG A 240 -0.87 12.85 14.04
CA ARG A 240 -0.68 11.90 15.16
C ARG A 240 0.34 10.80 14.87
N SER A 241 0.67 10.57 13.60
CA SER A 241 1.62 9.53 13.19
C SER A 241 3.09 9.94 13.29
N ARG A 242 3.42 11.24 13.41
CA ARG A 242 4.80 11.76 13.31
C ARG A 242 5.58 11.72 14.64
N ASN A 243 5.38 10.69 15.46
CA ASN A 243 6.06 10.58 16.75
C ASN A 243 7.47 10.02 16.59
N GLN A 244 8.42 10.52 17.39
CA GLN A 244 9.81 10.02 17.44
C GLN A 244 9.96 8.73 18.28
N SER A 245 8.87 8.24 18.86
CA SER A 245 8.79 6.98 19.59
C SER A 245 7.53 6.21 19.18
N CYS A 246 7.64 4.89 19.10
CA CYS A 246 6.52 4.04 18.71
C CYS A 246 5.72 3.59 19.93
N GLN A 247 4.41 3.86 20.02
CA GLN A 247 3.57 3.40 21.12
C GLN A 247 3.35 1.87 21.13
N ASN A 248 3.67 1.17 20.04
CA ASN A 248 3.49 -0.29 19.94
C ASN A 248 4.70 -1.08 20.45
N CYS A 249 5.92 -0.81 19.96
CA CYS A 249 7.14 -1.48 20.41
C CYS A 249 7.99 -0.62 21.38
N ARG A 250 7.63 0.65 21.57
CA ARG A 250 8.42 1.69 22.25
C ARG A 250 9.88 1.77 21.79
N GLY A 251 10.10 1.48 20.51
CA GLY A 251 11.37 1.71 19.82
C GLY A 251 11.49 3.16 19.32
N PRO A 252 12.73 3.67 19.20
CA PRO A 252 12.99 5.04 18.73
C PRO A 252 12.81 5.12 17.20
N VAL A 253 11.96 6.02 16.73
CA VAL A 253 11.73 6.22 15.31
C VAL A 253 12.74 7.25 14.80
N PRO A 254 13.61 6.91 13.82
CA PRO A 254 14.59 7.83 13.29
C PRO A 254 13.91 8.92 12.45
N LYS A 255 14.40 10.15 12.57
CA LYS A 255 13.93 11.26 11.75
C LYS A 255 14.34 11.08 10.30
N LEU A 256 13.42 11.37 9.40
CA LEU A 256 13.67 11.37 7.97
C LEU A 256 13.78 12.81 7.48
N ARG A 257 14.74 13.03 6.57
CA ARG A 257 14.98 14.29 5.86
C ARG A 257 14.89 14.00 4.37
N ARG A 258 14.22 14.86 3.61
CA ARG A 258 14.16 14.76 2.14
C ARG A 258 15.02 15.81 1.47
N ASP A 259 15.47 15.49 0.27
CA ASP A 259 16.12 16.42 -0.66
C ASP A 259 15.31 16.44 -1.97
N GLY A 260 14.54 17.51 -2.13
CA GLY A 260 13.51 17.62 -3.16
C GLY A 260 12.58 16.40 -3.19
N TYR A 261 12.42 15.84 -4.39
CA TYR A 261 11.62 14.64 -4.68
C TYR A 261 12.48 13.44 -5.10
N LEU A 262 13.80 13.52 -4.91
CA LEU A 262 14.75 12.52 -5.43
C LEU A 262 15.27 11.59 -4.34
N LYS A 263 15.55 12.12 -3.15
CA LYS A 263 16.26 11.37 -2.09
C LYS A 263 15.58 11.53 -0.74
N ILE A 264 15.57 10.44 0.01
CA ILE A 264 15.15 10.40 1.42
C ILE A 264 16.36 9.92 2.23
N PHE A 265 16.78 10.74 3.17
CA PHE A 265 17.84 10.47 4.12
C PHE A 265 17.22 10.10 5.46
N ARG A 266 17.82 9.10 6.12
CA ARG A 266 17.54 8.78 7.51
C ARG A 266 18.63 9.39 8.37
N GLU A 267 18.23 10.24 9.32
CA GLU A 267 19.16 10.81 10.28
C GLU A 267 19.63 9.72 11.26
N PRO A 268 20.90 9.75 11.69
CA PRO A 268 21.40 8.81 12.68
C PRO A 268 20.68 9.04 14.02
N LEU A 269 20.39 7.94 14.72
CA LEU A 269 19.77 8.00 16.05
C LEU A 269 20.71 8.69 17.05
N THR A 270 20.13 9.45 17.98
CA THR A 270 20.89 10.06 19.08
C THR A 270 21.41 8.99 20.05
N ARG A 271 22.44 9.31 20.86
CA ARG A 271 23.00 8.36 21.84
C ARG A 271 21.94 7.78 22.79
N LYS A 272 21.00 8.62 23.25
CA LYS A 272 19.86 8.20 24.09
C LYS A 272 18.98 7.19 23.35
N GLN A 273 18.64 7.48 22.10
CA GLN A 273 17.82 6.58 21.28
C GLN A 273 18.54 5.26 20.97
N GLN A 274 19.85 5.30 20.70
CA GLN A 274 20.65 4.09 20.48
C GLN A 274 20.64 3.18 21.71
N ALA A 275 20.73 3.74 22.92
CA ALA A 275 20.62 2.96 24.16
C ALA A 275 19.25 2.26 24.29
N VAL A 276 18.14 2.96 23.96
CA VAL A 276 16.79 2.38 23.95
C VAL A 276 16.64 1.29 22.87
N GLN A 277 17.26 1.48 21.71
CA GLN A 277 17.24 0.47 20.66
C GLN A 277 17.98 -0.80 21.09
N GLN A 278 19.16 -0.65 21.71
CA GLN A 278 19.98 -1.76 22.19
C GLN A 278 19.32 -2.51 23.35
N SER A 279 18.74 -1.80 24.34
CA SER A 279 18.07 -2.43 25.49
C SER A 279 16.87 -3.28 25.08
N LYS A 280 16.25 -2.95 23.95
CA LYS A 280 15.11 -3.68 23.38
C LYS A 280 15.50 -4.71 22.31
N GLY A 281 16.77 -4.83 21.97
CA GLY A 281 17.23 -5.72 20.91
C GLY A 281 16.61 -5.43 19.54
N LEU A 282 16.22 -4.18 19.27
CA LEU A 282 15.59 -3.80 18.01
C LEU A 282 16.65 -3.61 16.92
N SER A 283 16.49 -4.31 15.80
CA SER A 283 17.35 -4.15 14.62
C SER A 283 16.52 -3.84 13.38
N TYR A 284 17.14 -3.19 12.40
CA TYR A 284 16.53 -2.95 11.10
C TYR A 284 16.57 -4.24 10.28
N ALA A 285 15.44 -4.61 9.67
CA ALA A 285 15.46 -5.59 8.59
C ALA A 285 16.03 -4.91 7.33
N ASP A 286 17.00 -5.55 6.67
CA ASP A 286 17.49 -5.08 5.38
C ASP A 286 16.48 -5.46 4.29
N VAL A 287 15.73 -4.47 3.82
CA VAL A 287 14.63 -4.66 2.86
C VAL A 287 15.16 -4.97 1.45
N LEU A 288 16.37 -4.53 1.10
CA LEU A 288 16.94 -4.80 -0.24
C LEU A 288 17.35 -6.26 -0.40
N HIS A 289 17.80 -6.91 0.68
CA HIS A 289 18.06 -8.35 0.68
C HIS A 289 16.78 -9.18 0.62
N LEU A 290 15.70 -8.71 1.23
CA LEU A 290 14.39 -9.36 1.15
C LEU A 290 13.81 -9.31 -0.28
N ASP A 291 13.95 -8.17 -0.96
CA ASP A 291 13.46 -7.99 -2.33
C ASP A 291 14.32 -8.76 -3.34
N MET A 292 15.65 -8.82 -3.17
CA MET A 292 16.52 -9.69 -3.97
C MET A 292 16.18 -11.17 -3.78
N ALA A 293 15.89 -11.62 -2.55
CA ALA A 293 15.48 -13.01 -2.31
C ALA A 293 14.14 -13.33 -2.98
N GLN A 294 13.18 -12.39 -2.95
CA GLN A 294 11.91 -12.52 -3.66
C GLN A 294 12.07 -12.47 -5.18
N PHE A 295 12.92 -11.58 -5.71
CA PHE A 295 13.26 -11.50 -7.13
C PHE A 295 13.96 -12.78 -7.63
N VAL A 296 14.88 -13.32 -6.85
CA VAL A 296 15.53 -14.62 -7.14
C VAL A 296 14.49 -15.74 -7.10
N LYS A 297 13.56 -15.73 -6.15
CA LYS A 297 12.47 -16.71 -6.08
C LYS A 297 11.55 -16.64 -7.30
N GLN A 298 11.10 -15.45 -7.68
CA GLN A 298 10.27 -15.22 -8.86
C GLN A 298 11.01 -15.59 -10.16
N SER A 299 12.31 -15.29 -10.23
CA SER A 299 13.17 -15.66 -11.36
C SER A 299 13.31 -17.19 -11.49
N LYS A 300 13.48 -17.90 -10.36
CA LYS A 300 13.51 -19.37 -10.33
C LYS A 300 12.18 -19.99 -10.71
N GLU A 301 11.06 -19.44 -10.23
CA GLU A 301 9.71 -19.89 -10.59
C GLU A 301 9.43 -19.71 -12.09
N LYS A 302 9.84 -18.57 -12.68
CA LYS A 302 9.75 -18.34 -14.13
C LYS A 302 10.61 -19.31 -14.94
N GLN A 303 11.84 -19.59 -14.50
CA GLN A 303 12.71 -20.58 -15.16
C GLN A 303 12.12 -22.00 -15.10
N GLN A 304 11.54 -22.40 -13.97
CA GLN A 304 10.87 -23.70 -13.83
C GLN A 304 9.62 -23.82 -14.71
N GLN A 305 8.84 -22.74 -14.85
CA GLN A 305 7.69 -22.73 -15.76
C GLN A 305 8.11 -22.83 -17.22
N GLN A 306 9.19 -22.14 -17.62
CA GLN A 306 9.74 -22.26 -18.97
C GLN A 306 10.32 -23.64 -19.25
N GLN A 307 10.99 -24.27 -18.28
CA GLN A 307 11.47 -25.65 -18.40
C GLN A 307 10.31 -26.64 -18.52
N LYS A 308 9.25 -26.49 -17.71
CA LYS A 308 8.04 -27.33 -17.82
C LYS A 308 7.34 -27.16 -19.17
N GLN A 309 7.27 -25.94 -19.71
CA GLN A 309 6.70 -25.71 -21.05
C GLN A 309 7.56 -26.32 -22.16
N LYS A 310 8.90 -26.23 -22.06
CA LYS A 310 9.80 -26.90 -23.00
C LYS A 310 9.70 -28.41 -22.94
N GLN A 311 9.60 -28.98 -21.74
CA GLN A 311 9.46 -30.43 -21.56
C GLN A 311 8.13 -30.92 -22.12
N LYS A 312 7.05 -30.17 -21.91
CA LYS A 312 5.74 -30.48 -22.49
C LYS A 312 5.73 -30.43 -24.02
N GLN A 313 6.44 -29.47 -24.62
CA GLN A 313 6.63 -29.42 -26.07
C GLN A 313 7.51 -30.56 -26.60
N GLN A 314 8.47 -31.04 -25.79
CA GLN A 314 9.34 -32.15 -26.17
C GLN A 314 8.60 -33.50 -26.09
N ASP A 315 7.73 -33.65 -25.09
CA ASP A 315 6.87 -34.83 -24.94
C ASP A 315 5.81 -34.89 -26.07
N GLU A 316 5.24 -33.74 -26.47
CA GLU A 316 4.31 -33.65 -27.62
C GLU A 316 5.00 -33.90 -28.98
N LEU A 317 6.29 -33.58 -29.14
CA LEU A 317 7.05 -33.93 -30.34
C LEU A 317 7.49 -35.41 -30.40
N SER A 318 7.51 -36.10 -29.26
CA SER A 318 7.92 -37.51 -29.19
C SER A 318 6.77 -38.50 -29.41
N SER A 319 5.52 -38.02 -29.40
CA SER A 319 4.32 -38.85 -29.62
C SER A 319 3.91 -38.99 -31.10
N ASP A 320 4.44 -38.17 -32.01
CA ASP A 320 4.07 -38.20 -33.44
C ASP A 320 4.98 -39.10 -34.30
N ASP A 321 6.06 -39.69 -33.75
CA ASP A 321 7.02 -40.55 -34.48
C ASP A 321 6.73 -42.07 -34.35
N SER A 322 5.52 -42.46 -33.93
CA SER A 322 5.18 -43.88 -33.69
C SER A 322 4.11 -44.50 -34.60
N ASP A 323 3.62 -43.79 -35.62
CA ASP A 323 2.62 -44.31 -36.58
C ASP A 323 3.07 -44.20 -38.05
N SER A 324 4.19 -44.85 -38.42
CA SER A 324 4.55 -44.98 -39.83
C SER A 324 5.29 -46.27 -40.24
N GLU A 325 4.90 -47.44 -39.72
CA GLU A 325 5.22 -48.71 -40.40
C GLU A 325 4.09 -49.74 -40.20
N SER A 326 3.22 -49.90 -41.21
CA SER A 326 2.64 -51.19 -41.68
C SER A 326 1.31 -50.99 -42.42
N SER A 327 1.29 -51.24 -43.73
CA SER A 327 0.23 -51.97 -44.46
C SER A 327 0.31 -51.75 -45.97
N GLU A 328 1.13 -52.56 -46.64
CA GLU A 328 0.87 -52.97 -48.03
C GLU A 328 1.02 -54.50 -48.03
N ASP A 329 -0.11 -55.22 -48.08
CA ASP A 329 -0.23 -56.56 -48.68
C ASP A 329 -1.71 -57.02 -48.65
N GLU A 330 -2.15 -57.57 -49.80
CA GLU A 330 -3.31 -58.49 -50.02
C GLU A 330 -4.74 -57.84 -49.96
N ASP A 331 -5.67 -57.94 -50.92
CA ASP A 331 -5.89 -58.84 -52.07
C ASP A 331 -6.89 -58.19 -53.07
N MET A 332 -6.77 -58.53 -54.36
CA MET A 332 -7.71 -58.20 -55.44
C MET A 332 -8.16 -59.48 -56.17
N GLU A 333 -9.31 -60.03 -55.77
CA GLU A 333 -10.20 -60.98 -56.47
C GLU A 333 -11.58 -60.77 -55.79
N GLU A 334 -12.76 -60.69 -56.40
CA GLU A 334 -13.31 -61.16 -57.66
C GLU A 334 -14.70 -60.49 -57.83
N SER A 335 -15.04 -59.97 -59.02
CA SER A 335 -16.38 -59.96 -59.67
C SER A 335 -16.46 -58.91 -60.79
#